data_AF-H8ZET6-F1
#
_entry.id   AF-H8ZET6-F1
#
_cell.length_a   1.000
_cell.length_b   1.000
_cell.length_c   1.000
_cell.angle_alpha   90.00
_cell.angle_beta   90.00
_cell.angle_gamma   90.00
#
_symmetry.space_group_name_H-M   'P 1'
#
loop_
_entity.id
_entity.type
_entity.pdbx_description
1 polymer ?
#
loop_
_entity_poly.entity_id
_entity_poly.type
_entity_poly.pdbx_seq_one_letter_code
_entity_poly.pdbx_strand_id
1 'polypeptide(L)'
;MPRIIMKSEKLKRLKRKSFFDLQRMISRLLLSLVIMQSILARIDMEDIKTVHETLVGEKQDVVINPRGPLNLLRGYIGNQNGYMYNKRFFSSEIDTDYILSKKEISDENEQEYNFKRKPVNDRIYKDMDTKTPEGKYLSMYHTLLIKMFPSADGDLSIEAGRSNALTNFLRADHVKKDTKYILAALLLLSEGVDVKIAVDYKGKKNNLVIKSKTCKEKEFVNVVMHTAGIDPVTNEQSENIYQSEAAGVVKFYMQCKDNSLLKRGGEFAMPATREEFESGKFLNNAAFLIQTYIYEFIDTAEDYKDLVNAAHELLVDQVTEKENPEQTKKKGKKGRIFDELFVAKEELSENIKYIEKFYSFIKVKNENTNFPFYSDSQLP
;
A
#
# COMPACT_ATOMS: atom_id res chain seq x y z
N MET A 1 58.02 34.40 30.81
CA MET A 1 57.30 33.09 30.70
C MET A 1 55.75 33.10 30.81
N PRO A 2 54.95 34.19 30.77
CA PRO A 2 53.47 34.06 30.84
C PRO A 2 52.74 33.89 29.49
N ARG A 3 53.32 34.34 28.36
CA ARG A 3 52.61 34.39 27.06
C ARG A 3 52.33 33.04 26.40
N ILE A 4 53.13 32.01 26.68
CA ILE A 4 53.01 30.68 26.04
C ILE A 4 51.91 29.85 26.71
N ILE A 5 51.77 29.95 28.03
CA ILE A 5 50.74 29.22 28.81
C ILE A 5 49.34 29.71 28.46
N MET A 6 49.16 31.04 28.34
CA MET A 6 47.87 31.65 28.00
C MET A 6 47.38 31.30 26.58
N LYS A 7 48.31 30.96 25.66
CA LYS A 7 47.99 30.51 24.28
C LYS A 7 47.50 29.06 24.27
N SER A 8 48.05 28.19 25.12
CA SER A 8 47.69 26.77 25.18
C SER A 8 46.31 26.54 25.83
N GLU A 9 45.96 27.36 26.81
CA GLU A 9 44.65 27.32 27.48
C GLU A 9 43.52 27.81 26.56
N LYS A 10 43.75 28.88 25.79
CA LYS A 10 42.82 29.34 24.76
C LYS A 10 42.60 28.28 23.68
N LEU A 11 43.66 27.59 23.24
CA LEU A 11 43.57 26.54 22.24
C LEU A 11 42.77 25.31 22.75
N LYS A 12 42.98 24.93 24.03
CA LYS A 12 42.19 23.87 24.68
C LYS A 12 40.71 24.26 24.82
N ARG A 13 40.40 25.50 25.19
CA ARG A 13 39.01 26.02 25.25
C ARG A 13 38.34 26.04 23.88
N LEU A 14 39.05 26.45 22.83
CA LEU A 14 38.55 26.45 21.45
C LEU A 14 38.25 25.03 20.94
N LYS A 15 39.16 24.07 21.16
CA LYS A 15 38.92 22.65 20.81
C LYS A 15 37.74 22.05 21.57
N ARG A 16 37.62 22.36 22.86
CA ARG A 16 36.51 21.87 23.69
C ARG A 16 35.16 22.46 23.25
N LYS A 17 35.12 23.75 22.90
CA LYS A 17 33.92 24.42 22.39
C LYS A 17 33.51 23.86 21.02
N SER A 18 34.47 23.68 20.10
CA SER A 18 34.26 23.03 18.80
C SER A 18 33.73 21.59 18.92
N PHE A 19 34.21 20.82 19.90
CA PHE A 19 33.70 19.47 20.16
C PHE A 19 32.24 19.50 20.67
N PHE A 20 31.90 20.40 21.59
CA PHE A 20 30.52 20.57 22.06
C PHE A 20 29.57 21.04 20.95
N ASP A 21 30.03 21.93 20.07
CA ASP A 21 29.24 22.41 18.94
C ASP A 21 29.00 21.29 17.91
N LEU A 22 30.01 20.45 17.66
CA LEU A 22 29.88 19.26 16.80
C LEU A 22 28.90 18.24 17.40
N GLN A 23 29.01 17.94 18.68
CA GLN A 23 28.10 17.01 19.37
C GLN A 23 26.66 17.52 19.34
N ARG A 24 26.45 18.83 19.53
CA ARG A 24 25.12 19.46 19.46
C ARG A 24 24.55 19.44 18.05
N MET A 25 25.38 19.56 17.02
CA MET A 25 24.98 19.43 15.61
C MET A 25 24.56 17.99 15.28
N ILE A 26 25.35 17.00 15.72
CA ILE A 26 25.03 15.57 15.55
C ILE A 26 23.73 15.22 16.27
N SER A 27 23.53 15.65 17.53
CA SER A 27 22.29 15.42 18.26
C SER A 27 21.07 16.04 17.58
N ARG A 28 21.21 17.22 16.96
CA ARG A 28 20.13 17.83 16.17
C ARG A 28 19.82 17.04 14.90
N LEU A 29 20.84 16.57 14.19
CA LEU A 29 20.66 15.71 13.01
C LEU A 29 19.98 14.40 13.37
N LEU A 30 20.39 13.75 14.45
CA LEU A 30 19.75 12.54 14.96
C LEU A 30 18.31 12.79 15.39
N LEU A 31 18.03 13.89 16.10
CA LEU A 31 16.67 14.26 16.46
C LEU A 31 15.80 14.53 15.23
N SER A 32 16.35 15.21 14.21
CA SER A 32 15.66 15.43 12.93
C SER A 32 15.42 14.13 12.16
N LEU A 33 16.37 13.18 12.17
CA LEU A 33 16.22 11.85 11.59
C LEU A 33 15.15 11.03 12.32
N VAL A 34 15.14 11.04 13.65
CA VAL A 34 14.12 10.37 14.47
C VAL A 34 12.74 11.01 14.26
N ILE A 35 12.66 12.34 14.17
CA ILE A 35 11.41 13.05 13.85
C ILE A 35 10.96 12.70 12.41
N MET A 36 11.86 12.65 11.43
CA MET A 36 11.53 12.22 10.07
C MET A 36 11.09 10.75 10.01
N GLN A 37 11.73 9.86 10.77
CA GLN A 37 11.29 8.47 10.91
C GLN A 37 9.93 8.36 11.60
N SER A 38 9.61 9.23 12.56
CA SER A 38 8.28 9.29 13.18
C SER A 38 7.19 9.86 12.26
N ILE A 39 7.57 10.68 11.27
CA ILE A 39 6.67 11.19 10.21
C ILE A 39 6.49 10.16 9.09
N LEU A 40 7.42 9.21 8.93
CA LEU A 40 7.37 8.10 7.97
C LEU A 40 6.94 6.77 8.63
N ALA A 41 6.44 6.82 9.86
CA ALA A 41 6.03 5.63 10.59
C ALA A 41 4.73 5.10 10.01
N ARG A 42 4.74 3.82 9.60
CA ARG A 42 3.50 3.10 9.29
C ARG A 42 2.63 3.01 10.55
N ILE A 43 1.31 2.90 10.37
CA ILE A 43 0.34 2.70 11.46
C ILE A 43 0.85 1.61 12.42
N ASP A 44 1.01 1.96 13.69
CA ASP A 44 1.52 1.05 14.70
C ASP A 44 0.46 0.06 15.20
N MET A 45 0.84 -0.84 16.12
CA MET A 45 -0.06 -1.90 16.58
C MET A 45 -1.22 -1.36 17.43
N GLU A 46 -0.95 -0.34 18.24
CA GLU A 46 -1.92 0.36 19.08
C GLU A 46 -2.96 1.10 18.22
N ASP A 47 -2.52 1.75 17.16
CA ASP A 47 -3.37 2.41 16.18
C ASP A 47 -4.24 1.40 15.43
N ILE A 48 -3.66 0.28 14.96
CA ILE A 48 -4.41 -0.81 14.31
C ILE A 48 -5.52 -1.32 15.25
N LYS A 49 -5.20 -1.51 16.54
CA LYS A 49 -6.18 -1.94 17.53
C LYS A 49 -7.30 -0.89 17.68
N THR A 50 -6.93 0.38 17.79
CA THR A 50 -7.88 1.49 17.92
C THR A 50 -8.84 1.57 16.72
N VAL A 51 -8.30 1.38 15.51
CA VAL A 51 -9.09 1.35 14.27
C VAL A 51 -10.10 0.20 14.27
N HIS A 52 -9.73 -1.01 14.71
CA HIS A 52 -10.66 -2.14 14.76
C HIS A 52 -11.82 -1.97 15.73
N GLU A 53 -11.62 -1.22 16.81
CA GLU A 53 -12.65 -0.94 17.83
C GLU A 53 -13.52 0.28 17.46
N THR A 54 -13.18 1.00 16.39
CA THR A 54 -13.90 2.21 15.98
C THR A 54 -15.23 1.86 15.31
N LEU A 55 -16.30 2.53 15.73
CA LEU A 55 -17.64 2.41 15.15
C LEU A 55 -17.71 3.13 13.79
N VAL A 56 -18.44 2.52 12.86
CA VAL A 56 -18.50 2.94 11.45
C VAL A 56 -19.95 3.19 11.03
N GLY A 57 -20.13 4.13 10.10
CA GLY A 57 -21.42 4.44 9.48
C GLY A 57 -22.28 5.42 10.29
N GLU A 58 -23.36 5.93 9.66
CA GLU A 58 -24.22 6.95 10.29
C GLU A 58 -24.85 6.50 11.61
N LYS A 59 -25.21 5.22 11.70
CA LYS A 59 -25.82 4.62 12.89
C LYS A 59 -24.80 4.21 13.95
N GLN A 60 -23.51 4.19 13.61
CA GLN A 60 -22.43 3.76 14.51
C GLN A 60 -22.74 2.38 15.15
N ASP A 61 -23.23 1.45 14.33
CA ASP A 61 -23.74 0.14 14.75
C ASP A 61 -22.84 -1.03 14.29
N VAL A 62 -21.86 -0.76 13.44
CA VAL A 62 -20.93 -1.76 12.92
C VAL A 62 -19.48 -1.35 13.16
N VAL A 63 -18.60 -2.36 13.17
CA VAL A 63 -17.15 -2.24 13.26
C VAL A 63 -16.50 -3.06 12.15
N ILE A 64 -15.20 -2.87 11.92
CA ILE A 64 -14.43 -3.66 10.94
C ILE A 64 -14.53 -5.14 11.32
N ASN A 65 -14.82 -6.00 10.34
CA ASN A 65 -14.70 -7.44 10.54
C ASN A 65 -13.21 -7.79 10.69
N PRO A 66 -12.76 -8.32 11.84
CA PRO A 66 -11.36 -8.67 12.06
C PRO A 66 -10.88 -9.81 11.13
N ARG A 67 -11.78 -10.57 10.52
CA ARG A 67 -11.44 -11.59 9.50
C ARG A 67 -11.49 -11.05 8.08
N GLY A 68 -11.97 -9.82 7.91
CA GLY A 68 -12.27 -9.18 6.64
C GLY A 68 -11.08 -8.56 5.91
N PRO A 69 -11.34 -7.99 4.72
CA PRO A 69 -10.32 -7.33 3.89
C PRO A 69 -9.95 -5.92 4.38
N LEU A 70 -10.77 -5.29 5.24
CA LEU A 70 -10.45 -4.02 5.91
C LEU A 70 -9.57 -4.19 7.16
N ASN A 71 -9.17 -5.42 7.49
CA ASN A 71 -8.29 -5.68 8.62
C ASN A 71 -6.84 -5.27 8.28
N LEU A 72 -6.35 -4.20 8.91
CA LEU A 72 -4.98 -3.68 8.77
C LEU A 72 -3.89 -4.69 9.14
N LEU A 73 -4.17 -5.68 9.98
CA LEU A 73 -3.19 -6.69 10.37
C LEU A 73 -2.71 -7.52 9.19
N ARG A 74 -3.51 -7.65 8.13
CA ARG A 74 -3.06 -8.31 6.89
C ARG A 74 -1.89 -7.54 6.27
N GLY A 75 -2.01 -6.21 6.20
CA GLY A 75 -0.96 -5.31 5.74
C GLY A 75 0.26 -5.36 6.66
N TYR A 76 0.05 -5.28 7.97
CA TYR A 76 1.12 -5.38 8.97
C TYR A 76 1.89 -6.70 8.85
N ILE A 77 1.20 -7.84 8.86
CA ILE A 77 1.82 -9.16 8.73
C ILE A 77 2.54 -9.28 7.39
N GLY A 78 1.91 -8.86 6.30
CA GLY A 78 2.50 -8.90 4.96
C GLY A 78 3.79 -8.09 4.85
N ASN A 79 3.81 -6.91 5.47
CA ASN A 79 4.99 -6.05 5.55
C ASN A 79 6.10 -6.69 6.40
N GLN A 80 5.77 -7.16 7.61
CA GLN A 80 6.74 -7.79 8.51
C GLN A 80 7.37 -9.07 7.94
N ASN A 81 6.63 -9.81 7.11
CA ASN A 81 7.12 -11.03 6.46
C ASN A 81 7.66 -10.79 5.04
N GLY A 82 7.71 -9.54 4.57
CA GLY A 82 8.27 -9.19 3.26
C GLY A 82 7.51 -9.80 2.08
N TYR A 83 6.20 -10.07 2.19
CA TYR A 83 5.44 -10.73 1.12
C TYR A 83 5.44 -9.91 -0.17
N MET A 84 5.21 -8.60 -0.07
CA MET A 84 5.24 -7.72 -1.24
C MET A 84 6.65 -7.55 -1.79
N TYR A 85 7.66 -7.47 -0.93
CA TYR A 85 9.07 -7.42 -1.33
C TYR A 85 9.41 -8.66 -2.16
N ASN A 86 9.11 -9.85 -1.63
CA ASN A 86 9.38 -11.12 -2.29
C ASN A 86 8.59 -11.22 -3.61
N LYS A 87 7.32 -10.81 -3.60
CA LYS A 87 6.49 -10.81 -4.79
C LYS A 87 7.05 -9.87 -5.87
N ARG A 88 7.51 -8.68 -5.49
CA ARG A 88 8.07 -7.68 -6.43
C ARG A 88 9.41 -8.09 -7.02
N PHE A 89 10.24 -8.82 -6.28
CA PHE A 89 11.64 -9.07 -6.66
C PHE A 89 11.97 -10.51 -7.07
N PHE A 90 11.13 -11.48 -6.73
CA PHE A 90 11.38 -12.90 -7.03
C PHE A 90 10.28 -13.58 -7.84
N SER A 91 9.29 -12.83 -8.34
CA SER A 91 8.27 -13.41 -9.25
C SER A 91 8.87 -13.73 -10.61
N SER A 92 8.62 -14.95 -11.10
CA SER A 92 9.02 -15.40 -12.45
C SER A 92 8.39 -14.59 -13.58
N GLU A 93 7.29 -13.91 -13.29
CA GLU A 93 6.53 -13.06 -14.20
C GLU A 93 7.22 -11.69 -14.43
N ILE A 94 8.26 -11.38 -13.67
CA ILE A 94 9.02 -10.13 -13.79
C ILE A 94 10.41 -10.45 -14.35
N ASP A 95 10.70 -9.88 -15.52
CA ASP A 95 12.03 -9.82 -16.09
C ASP A 95 12.84 -8.78 -15.33
N THR A 96 13.81 -9.26 -14.53
CA THR A 96 14.65 -8.42 -13.68
C THR A 96 15.77 -7.80 -14.51
N ASP A 97 15.94 -6.47 -14.45
CA ASP A 97 17.05 -5.81 -15.15
C ASP A 97 18.35 -5.95 -14.35
N TYR A 98 19.27 -6.76 -14.86
CA TYR A 98 20.59 -6.94 -14.29
C TYR A 98 21.66 -7.09 -15.36
N ILE A 99 22.90 -6.77 -14.98
CA ILE A 99 24.10 -7.03 -15.76
C ILE A 99 24.98 -7.94 -14.91
N LEU A 100 25.35 -9.08 -15.49
CA LEU A 100 26.36 -9.98 -14.94
C LEU A 100 27.55 -10.01 -15.90
N SER A 101 28.72 -9.58 -15.44
CA SER A 101 29.95 -9.62 -16.23
C SER A 101 31.09 -10.25 -15.44
N LYS A 102 32.00 -10.93 -16.13
CA LYS A 102 33.20 -11.51 -15.51
C LYS A 102 34.17 -10.39 -15.16
N LYS A 103 34.77 -10.47 -13.98
CA LYS A 103 35.99 -9.72 -13.66
C LYS A 103 37.22 -10.51 -14.13
N GLU A 104 38.38 -9.87 -14.00
CA GLU A 104 39.66 -10.58 -14.06
C GLU A 104 39.72 -11.66 -12.97
N ILE A 105 40.48 -12.71 -13.25
CA ILE A 105 40.72 -13.80 -12.30
C ILE A 105 41.47 -13.22 -11.10
N SER A 106 41.03 -13.53 -9.89
CA SER A 106 41.68 -13.06 -8.66
C SER A 106 43.08 -13.66 -8.51
N ASP A 107 43.90 -13.09 -7.63
CA ASP A 107 45.22 -13.62 -7.29
C ASP A 107 45.16 -15.05 -6.71
N GLU A 108 43.98 -15.48 -6.23
CA GLU A 108 43.69 -16.83 -5.74
C GLU A 108 43.22 -17.79 -6.84
N ASN A 109 43.31 -17.35 -8.11
CA ASN A 109 42.88 -18.08 -9.30
C ASN A 109 41.35 -18.34 -9.35
N GLU A 110 40.57 -17.50 -8.67
CA GLU A 110 39.11 -17.58 -8.65
C GLU A 110 38.47 -16.62 -9.67
N GLN A 111 37.43 -17.08 -10.36
CA GLN A 111 36.66 -16.23 -11.25
C GLN A 111 35.71 -15.34 -10.45
N GLU A 112 35.99 -14.04 -10.39
CA GLU A 112 35.07 -13.06 -9.82
C GLU A 112 34.03 -12.58 -10.85
N TYR A 113 32.87 -12.14 -10.37
CA TYR A 113 31.80 -11.56 -11.20
C TYR A 113 31.39 -10.18 -10.69
N ASN A 114 31.10 -9.27 -11.61
CA ASN A 114 30.39 -8.03 -11.36
C ASN A 114 28.90 -8.29 -11.54
N PHE A 115 28.12 -8.03 -10.49
CA PHE A 115 26.66 -8.03 -10.56
C PHE A 115 26.14 -6.62 -10.33
N LYS A 116 25.34 -6.10 -11.27
CA LYS A 116 24.68 -4.80 -11.13
C LYS A 116 23.21 -4.92 -11.50
N ARG A 117 22.33 -4.62 -10.54
CA ARG A 117 20.87 -4.60 -10.72
C ARG A 117 20.38 -3.17 -10.98
N LYS A 118 19.31 -3.01 -11.77
CA LYS A 118 18.62 -1.72 -11.96
C LYS A 118 17.10 -1.91 -11.91
N PRO A 119 16.51 -2.07 -10.71
CA PRO A 119 15.11 -2.50 -10.58
C PRO A 119 14.08 -1.53 -11.17
N VAL A 120 14.44 -0.26 -11.36
CA VAL A 120 13.66 0.75 -12.10
C VAL A 120 13.31 0.32 -13.53
N ASN A 121 14.14 -0.54 -14.13
CA ASN A 121 13.99 -1.03 -15.49
C ASN A 121 13.28 -2.39 -15.56
N ASP A 122 12.87 -2.98 -14.44
CA ASP A 122 12.17 -4.27 -14.42
C ASP A 122 10.91 -4.22 -15.30
N ARG A 123 10.63 -5.31 -16.01
CA ARG A 123 9.50 -5.41 -16.93
C ARG A 123 8.76 -6.72 -16.73
N ILE A 124 7.60 -6.81 -17.37
CA ILE A 124 6.91 -8.07 -17.58
C ILE A 124 7.79 -9.03 -18.39
N TYR A 125 7.83 -10.30 -17.99
CA TYR A 125 8.46 -11.35 -18.77
C TYR A 125 7.80 -11.47 -20.16
N LYS A 126 8.61 -11.37 -21.22
CA LYS A 126 8.12 -11.19 -22.60
C LYS A 126 7.33 -12.38 -23.13
N ASP A 127 7.68 -13.60 -22.71
CA ASP A 127 7.10 -14.84 -23.24
C ASP A 127 5.93 -15.36 -22.39
N MET A 128 5.20 -14.49 -21.68
CA MET A 128 3.95 -14.87 -21.02
C MET A 128 2.90 -15.32 -22.04
N ASP A 129 2.17 -16.39 -21.73
CA ASP A 129 1.03 -16.81 -22.53
C ASP A 129 -0.19 -15.91 -22.29
N THR A 130 -0.20 -14.75 -22.91
CA THR A 130 -1.33 -13.80 -22.84
C THR A 130 -2.52 -14.22 -23.72
N LYS A 131 -2.56 -15.46 -24.23
CA LYS A 131 -3.73 -15.96 -24.98
C LYS A 131 -4.79 -16.50 -24.03
N THR A 132 -4.39 -17.07 -22.90
CA THR A 132 -5.30 -17.58 -21.87
C THR A 132 -5.84 -16.44 -20.97
N PRO A 133 -7.04 -16.59 -20.38
CA PRO A 133 -7.56 -15.63 -19.40
C PRO A 133 -6.63 -15.42 -18.20
N GLU A 134 -5.98 -16.49 -17.74
CA GLU A 134 -5.02 -16.47 -16.64
C GLU A 134 -3.77 -15.68 -16.99
N GLY A 135 -3.12 -15.97 -18.13
CA GLY A 135 -1.92 -15.24 -18.52
C GLY A 135 -2.18 -13.77 -18.86
N LYS A 136 -3.37 -13.44 -19.40
CA LYS A 136 -3.80 -12.03 -19.53
C LYS A 136 -3.90 -11.35 -18.17
N TYR A 137 -4.51 -12.02 -17.19
CA TYR A 137 -4.63 -11.50 -15.84
C TYR A 137 -3.25 -11.30 -15.19
N LEU A 138 -2.40 -12.32 -15.21
CA LEU A 138 -1.05 -12.25 -14.62
C LEU A 138 -0.19 -11.16 -15.26
N SER A 139 -0.27 -11.00 -16.59
CA SER A 139 0.42 -9.92 -17.29
C SER A 139 -0.04 -8.54 -16.81
N MET A 140 -1.36 -8.33 -16.68
CA MET A 140 -1.90 -7.07 -16.18
C MET A 140 -1.56 -6.85 -14.70
N TYR A 141 -1.68 -7.88 -13.87
CA TYR A 141 -1.38 -7.85 -12.44
C TYR A 141 0.07 -7.45 -12.19
N HIS A 142 1.04 -8.13 -12.82
CA HIS A 142 2.45 -7.84 -12.62
C HIS A 142 2.86 -6.48 -13.20
N THR A 143 2.15 -6.00 -14.22
CA THR A 143 2.38 -4.65 -14.77
C THR A 143 2.00 -3.61 -13.73
N LEU A 144 0.86 -3.81 -13.06
CA LEU A 144 0.43 -2.93 -11.97
C LEU A 144 1.29 -3.08 -10.73
N LEU A 145 1.72 -4.30 -10.38
CA LEU A 145 2.64 -4.55 -9.28
C LEU A 145 3.92 -3.70 -9.43
N ILE A 146 4.57 -3.73 -10.60
CA ILE A 146 5.77 -2.91 -10.87
C ILE A 146 5.47 -1.41 -10.75
N LYS A 147 4.27 -0.98 -11.17
CA LYS A 147 3.89 0.43 -11.17
C LYS A 147 3.49 0.97 -9.79
N MET A 148 2.74 0.19 -9.04
CA MET A 148 2.24 0.52 -7.69
C MET A 148 3.31 0.33 -6.63
N PHE A 149 4.26 -0.59 -6.86
CA PHE A 149 5.40 -0.87 -5.99
C PHE A 149 6.73 -0.69 -6.74
N PRO A 150 7.08 0.55 -7.13
CA PRO A 150 8.38 0.87 -7.70
C PRO A 150 9.55 0.54 -6.76
N SER A 151 10.75 0.51 -7.34
CA SER A 151 11.99 0.25 -6.61
C SER A 151 13.19 0.96 -7.22
N ALA A 152 13.03 2.26 -7.47
CA ALA A 152 14.02 3.08 -8.19
C ALA A 152 15.43 2.96 -7.61
N ASP A 153 15.54 2.95 -6.28
CA ASP A 153 16.81 2.92 -5.55
C ASP A 153 17.20 1.51 -5.05
N GLY A 154 16.45 0.48 -5.44
CA GLY A 154 16.67 -0.90 -4.99
C GLY A 154 15.69 -1.37 -3.92
N ASP A 155 15.14 -0.43 -3.13
CA ASP A 155 14.17 -0.71 -2.08
C ASP A 155 12.74 -0.69 -2.57
N LEU A 156 11.86 -1.49 -1.94
CA LEU A 156 10.43 -1.48 -2.23
C LEU A 156 9.81 -0.16 -1.75
N SER A 157 9.08 0.53 -2.61
CA SER A 157 8.38 1.77 -2.27
C SER A 157 7.04 1.86 -3.01
N ILE A 158 6.14 2.71 -2.55
CA ILE A 158 4.99 3.19 -3.33
C ILE A 158 5.29 4.54 -4.01
N GLU A 159 6.41 5.16 -3.66
CA GLU A 159 6.88 6.42 -4.24
C GLU A 159 7.57 6.16 -5.58
N ALA A 160 7.05 6.81 -6.62
CA ALA A 160 7.64 6.74 -7.95
C ALA A 160 8.16 8.12 -8.36
N GLY A 161 9.34 8.16 -8.99
CA GLY A 161 9.84 9.36 -9.67
C GLY A 161 9.03 9.75 -10.92
N ARG A 162 7.97 9.00 -11.27
CA ARG A 162 7.12 9.26 -12.44
C ARG A 162 5.93 10.14 -12.05
N SER A 163 5.74 11.26 -12.74
CA SER A 163 4.68 12.24 -12.46
C SER A 163 3.24 11.73 -12.61
N ASN A 164 3.04 10.64 -13.36
CA ASN A 164 1.72 10.04 -13.61
C ASN A 164 1.40 8.82 -12.74
N ALA A 165 2.22 8.53 -11.73
CA ALA A 165 2.04 7.42 -10.80
C ALA A 165 0.81 7.57 -9.91
N LEU A 166 0.22 6.45 -9.48
CA LEU A 166 -0.98 6.44 -8.64
C LEU A 166 -0.79 7.27 -7.35
N THR A 167 0.34 7.10 -6.67
CA THR A 167 0.65 7.81 -5.42
C THR A 167 0.65 9.32 -5.60
N ASN A 168 1.26 9.80 -6.70
CA ASN A 168 1.31 11.23 -7.03
C ASN A 168 -0.08 11.78 -7.33
N PHE A 169 -0.92 11.02 -8.04
CA PHE A 169 -2.31 11.39 -8.27
C PHE A 169 -3.12 11.47 -6.97
N LEU A 170 -3.04 10.46 -6.10
CA LEU A 170 -3.79 10.41 -4.84
C LEU A 170 -3.36 11.48 -3.83
N ARG A 171 -2.10 11.95 -3.89
CA ARG A 171 -1.60 13.03 -3.03
C ARG A 171 -1.76 14.43 -3.62
N ALA A 172 -2.18 14.56 -4.87
CA ALA A 172 -2.39 15.86 -5.49
C ALA A 172 -3.42 16.68 -4.69
N ASP A 173 -3.18 17.98 -4.54
CA ASP A 173 -3.98 18.85 -3.67
C ASP A 173 -5.48 18.86 -4.02
N HIS A 174 -5.81 18.72 -5.29
CA HIS A 174 -7.20 18.67 -5.77
C HIS A 174 -7.83 17.28 -5.67
N VAL A 175 -7.09 16.24 -5.27
CA VAL A 175 -7.55 14.85 -5.17
C VAL A 175 -7.55 14.37 -3.73
N LYS A 176 -6.63 14.85 -2.88
CA LYS A 176 -6.37 14.34 -1.53
C LYS A 176 -7.61 14.14 -0.65
N LYS A 177 -8.62 15.02 -0.78
CA LYS A 177 -9.88 14.92 -0.01
C LYS A 177 -10.74 13.72 -0.43
N ASP A 178 -10.64 13.33 -1.70
CA ASP A 178 -11.41 12.27 -2.33
C ASP A 178 -10.66 10.93 -2.34
N THR A 179 -9.37 10.92 -1.99
CA THR A 179 -8.49 9.74 -1.97
C THR A 179 -9.07 8.57 -1.18
N LYS A 180 -9.72 8.83 -0.04
CA LYS A 180 -10.40 7.80 0.76
C LYS A 180 -11.48 7.06 -0.03
N TYR A 181 -12.28 7.77 -0.83
CA TYR A 181 -13.31 7.16 -1.68
C TYR A 181 -12.71 6.42 -2.87
N ILE A 182 -11.60 6.92 -3.44
CA ILE A 182 -10.90 6.25 -4.55
C ILE A 182 -10.32 4.91 -4.06
N LEU A 183 -9.56 4.91 -2.95
CA LEU A 183 -8.98 3.70 -2.38
C LEU A 183 -10.06 2.71 -1.92
N ALA A 184 -11.12 3.20 -1.26
CA ALA A 184 -12.27 2.38 -0.89
C ALA A 184 -12.93 1.73 -2.11
N ALA A 185 -13.12 2.47 -3.21
CA ALA A 185 -13.69 1.91 -4.43
C ALA A 185 -12.82 0.81 -5.06
N LEU A 186 -11.50 0.98 -5.06
CA LEU A 186 -10.57 -0.05 -5.56
C LEU A 186 -10.61 -1.32 -4.69
N LEU A 187 -10.66 -1.16 -3.36
CA LEU A 187 -10.83 -2.29 -2.43
C LEU A 187 -12.18 -2.98 -2.64
N LEU A 188 -13.28 -2.24 -2.71
CA LEU A 188 -14.60 -2.83 -2.94
C LEU A 188 -14.68 -3.58 -4.28
N LEU A 189 -14.03 -3.06 -5.33
CA LEU A 189 -13.91 -3.75 -6.62
C LEU A 189 -13.11 -5.06 -6.52
N SER A 190 -12.03 -5.11 -5.71
CA SER A 190 -11.28 -6.36 -5.49
C SER A 190 -12.09 -7.41 -4.75
N GLU A 191 -13.01 -7.00 -3.88
CA GLU A 191 -13.95 -7.88 -3.18
C GLU A 191 -15.19 -8.24 -4.03
N GLY A 192 -15.25 -7.77 -5.29
CA GLY A 192 -16.31 -8.12 -6.24
C GLY A 192 -17.61 -7.32 -6.10
N VAL A 193 -17.55 -6.15 -5.46
CA VAL A 193 -18.63 -5.14 -5.47
C VAL A 193 -18.59 -4.38 -6.78
N ASP A 194 -19.75 -4.21 -7.41
CA ASP A 194 -19.88 -3.43 -8.63
C ASP A 194 -19.94 -1.93 -8.31
N VAL A 195 -18.80 -1.27 -8.15
CA VAL A 195 -18.75 0.18 -7.89
C VAL A 195 -18.86 0.97 -9.21
N LYS A 196 -19.72 2.00 -9.26
CA LYS A 196 -19.85 2.93 -10.41
C LYS A 196 -18.70 3.94 -10.49
N ILE A 197 -17.48 3.42 -10.62
CA ILE A 197 -16.28 4.20 -10.90
C ILE A 197 -15.96 4.18 -12.39
N ALA A 198 -15.58 5.32 -12.97
CA ALA A 198 -15.17 5.41 -14.37
C ALA A 198 -14.28 6.63 -14.61
N VAL A 199 -13.47 6.57 -15.66
CA VAL A 199 -12.83 7.76 -16.25
C VAL A 199 -13.75 8.31 -17.33
N ASP A 200 -14.29 9.50 -17.11
CA ASP A 200 -15.13 10.23 -18.07
C ASP A 200 -14.26 11.05 -19.02
N TYR A 201 -14.34 10.74 -20.32
CA TYR A 201 -13.56 11.39 -21.40
C TYR A 201 -14.31 12.55 -22.08
N LYS A 202 -15.46 12.99 -21.55
CA LYS A 202 -16.30 14.02 -22.20
C LYS A 202 -15.73 15.44 -22.12
N GLY A 203 -14.72 15.70 -21.29
CA GLY A 203 -14.13 17.02 -21.08
C GLY A 203 -12.68 17.15 -21.60
N LYS A 204 -12.16 18.38 -21.64
CA LYS A 204 -10.77 18.66 -22.08
C LYS A 204 -9.68 17.99 -21.22
N LYS A 205 -9.98 17.63 -19.96
CA LYS A 205 -9.00 17.12 -18.99
C LYS A 205 -9.33 15.76 -18.35
N ASN A 206 -10.33 15.02 -18.85
CA ASN A 206 -10.76 13.71 -18.31
C ASN A 206 -10.99 13.67 -16.78
N ASN A 207 -12.12 13.15 -16.31
CA ASN A 207 -12.39 13.13 -14.87
C ASN A 207 -12.50 11.70 -14.35
N LEU A 208 -11.94 11.41 -13.19
CA LEU A 208 -12.29 10.21 -12.43
C LEU A 208 -13.56 10.51 -11.66
N VAL A 209 -14.59 9.69 -11.89
CA VAL A 209 -15.91 9.90 -11.30
C VAL A 209 -16.37 8.64 -10.59
N ILE A 210 -16.87 8.78 -9.36
CA ILE A 210 -17.57 7.74 -8.61
C ILE A 210 -19.01 8.21 -8.38
N LYS A 211 -19.96 7.59 -9.10
CA LYS A 211 -21.36 8.00 -9.07
C LYS A 211 -22.16 7.18 -8.08
N SER A 212 -23.11 7.82 -7.42
CA SER A 212 -24.06 7.11 -6.58
C SER A 212 -24.99 6.20 -7.40
N LYS A 213 -25.36 5.05 -6.82
CA LYS A 213 -26.44 4.20 -7.33
C LYS A 213 -27.80 4.56 -6.75
N THR A 214 -27.84 5.13 -5.55
CA THR A 214 -29.09 5.53 -4.87
C THR A 214 -29.61 6.89 -5.34
N CYS A 215 -28.71 7.85 -5.56
CA CYS A 215 -29.03 9.24 -5.87
C CYS A 215 -28.35 9.67 -7.18
N LYS A 216 -29.15 10.02 -8.21
CA LYS A 216 -28.62 10.36 -9.54
C LYS A 216 -27.73 11.61 -9.56
N GLU A 217 -27.95 12.54 -8.65
CA GLU A 217 -27.24 13.82 -8.57
C GLU A 217 -26.00 13.74 -7.66
N LYS A 218 -25.86 12.67 -6.86
CA LYS A 218 -24.72 12.50 -5.95
C LYS A 218 -23.53 11.88 -6.68
N GLU A 219 -22.42 12.58 -6.65
CA GLU A 219 -21.10 12.06 -7.03
C GLU A 219 -20.23 12.05 -5.77
N PHE A 220 -19.64 10.90 -5.45
CA PHE A 220 -18.70 10.76 -4.33
C PHE A 220 -17.34 11.35 -4.67
N VAL A 221 -16.96 11.25 -5.94
CA VAL A 221 -15.70 11.73 -6.48
C VAL A 221 -15.98 12.28 -7.87
N ASN A 222 -15.45 13.45 -8.17
CA ASN A 222 -15.36 14.01 -9.52
C ASN A 222 -14.10 14.88 -9.59
N VAL A 223 -12.98 14.24 -9.91
CA VAL A 223 -11.66 14.88 -9.87
C VAL A 223 -10.98 14.85 -11.24
N VAL A 224 -10.23 15.90 -11.56
CA VAL A 224 -9.51 16.02 -12.82
C VAL A 224 -8.31 15.08 -12.85
N MET A 225 -8.17 14.29 -13.91
CA MET A 225 -7.10 13.29 -14.11
C MET A 225 -5.80 13.90 -14.67
N HIS A 226 -5.54 15.17 -14.40
CA HIS A 226 -4.32 15.85 -14.80
C HIS A 226 -3.69 16.55 -13.60
N THR A 227 -2.36 16.46 -13.50
CA THR A 227 -1.56 17.14 -12.48
C THR A 227 -0.42 17.90 -13.15
N ALA A 228 0.17 18.85 -12.43
CA ALA A 228 1.44 19.43 -12.82
C ALA A 228 2.59 18.48 -12.44
N GLY A 229 3.64 18.44 -13.26
CA GLY A 229 4.83 17.64 -12.99
C GLY A 229 5.82 17.69 -14.15
N ILE A 230 6.76 16.74 -14.15
CA ILE A 230 7.68 16.54 -15.27
C ILE A 230 7.04 15.54 -16.24
N ASP A 231 6.84 15.95 -17.48
CA ASP A 231 6.27 15.09 -18.51
C ASP A 231 7.20 13.88 -18.75
N PRO A 232 6.69 12.64 -18.63
CA PRO A 232 7.54 11.45 -18.74
C PRO A 232 8.08 11.20 -20.15
N VAL A 233 7.53 11.85 -21.18
CA VAL A 233 7.94 11.72 -22.59
C VAL A 233 8.91 12.83 -22.98
N THR A 234 8.58 14.09 -22.68
CA THR A 234 9.42 15.23 -23.08
C THR A 234 10.49 15.59 -22.06
N ASN A 235 10.35 15.11 -20.82
CA ASN A 235 11.20 15.47 -19.68
C ASN A 235 11.19 16.98 -19.36
N GLU A 236 10.11 17.67 -19.73
CA GLU A 236 9.88 19.09 -19.48
C GLU A 236 8.77 19.29 -18.44
N GLN A 237 8.77 20.44 -17.76
CA GLN A 237 7.70 20.77 -16.83
C GLN A 237 6.39 21.04 -17.58
N SER A 238 5.33 20.35 -17.17
CA SER A 238 3.99 20.48 -17.75
C SER A 238 2.98 20.63 -16.63
N GLU A 239 2.04 21.56 -16.79
CA GLU A 239 0.91 21.74 -15.86
C GLU A 239 -0.25 20.79 -16.15
N ASN A 240 -0.12 19.94 -17.18
CA ASN A 240 -1.23 19.14 -17.69
C ASN A 240 -0.78 17.73 -18.08
N ILE A 241 -0.28 16.98 -17.11
CA ILE A 241 0.12 15.58 -17.29
C ILE A 241 -1.04 14.66 -16.98
N TYR A 242 -1.49 13.91 -17.99
CA TYR A 242 -2.53 12.91 -17.81
C TYR A 242 -2.06 11.76 -16.92
N GLN A 243 -2.86 11.44 -15.90
CA GLN A 243 -2.58 10.41 -14.89
C GLN A 243 -2.92 9.02 -15.42
N SER A 244 -2.19 8.59 -16.45
CA SER A 244 -2.47 7.36 -17.20
C SER A 244 -2.25 6.08 -16.38
N GLU A 245 -1.35 6.06 -15.40
CA GLU A 245 -1.18 4.90 -14.53
C GLU A 245 -2.35 4.74 -13.56
N ALA A 246 -2.83 5.85 -12.97
CA ALA A 246 -4.03 5.86 -12.14
C ALA A 246 -5.27 5.38 -12.94
N ALA A 247 -5.43 5.85 -14.18
CA ALA A 247 -6.48 5.36 -15.07
C ALA A 247 -6.37 3.86 -15.36
N GLY A 248 -5.14 3.36 -15.55
CA GLY A 248 -4.85 1.94 -15.76
C GLY A 248 -5.20 1.08 -14.54
N VAL A 249 -4.89 1.56 -13.33
CA VAL A 249 -5.27 0.91 -12.06
C VAL A 249 -6.79 0.79 -11.96
N VAL A 250 -7.52 1.89 -12.15
CA VAL A 250 -8.99 1.88 -12.10
C VAL A 250 -9.57 0.87 -13.10
N LYS A 251 -9.07 0.89 -14.35
CA LYS A 251 -9.52 -0.04 -15.40
C LYS A 251 -9.29 -1.51 -15.03
N PHE A 252 -8.17 -1.84 -14.40
CA PHE A 252 -7.88 -3.20 -13.95
C PHE A 252 -8.83 -3.66 -12.84
N TYR A 253 -9.05 -2.85 -11.81
CA TYR A 253 -9.95 -3.22 -10.71
C TYR A 253 -11.40 -3.35 -11.19
N MET A 254 -11.84 -2.53 -12.16
CA MET A 254 -13.14 -2.71 -12.82
C MET A 254 -13.31 -4.09 -13.46
N GLN A 255 -12.23 -4.71 -13.94
CA GLN A 255 -12.22 -6.04 -14.55
C GLN A 255 -12.10 -7.17 -13.51
N CYS A 256 -11.59 -6.88 -12.31
CA CYS A 256 -11.41 -7.87 -11.25
C CYS A 256 -12.74 -8.38 -10.68
N LYS A 257 -13.78 -7.53 -10.65
CA LYS A 257 -15.08 -7.87 -10.02
C LYS A 257 -15.72 -9.16 -10.55
N ASP A 258 -15.49 -9.46 -11.82
CA ASP A 258 -16.08 -10.61 -12.52
C ASP A 258 -15.11 -11.79 -12.67
N ASN A 259 -13.83 -11.60 -12.36
CA ASN A 259 -12.79 -12.59 -12.58
C ASN A 259 -12.95 -13.80 -11.63
N SER A 260 -13.16 -15.00 -12.20
CA SER A 260 -13.32 -16.23 -11.44
C SER A 260 -12.04 -16.69 -10.74
N LEU A 261 -10.86 -16.29 -11.23
CA LEU A 261 -9.57 -16.64 -10.62
C LEU A 261 -9.40 -16.04 -9.22
N LEU A 262 -10.07 -14.92 -8.95
CA LEU A 262 -9.92 -14.15 -7.70
C LEU A 262 -10.96 -14.50 -6.64
N LYS A 263 -12.07 -15.11 -7.07
CA LYS A 263 -13.20 -15.46 -6.20
C LYS A 263 -12.88 -16.72 -5.41
N ARG A 264 -13.64 -16.95 -4.33
CA ARG A 264 -13.52 -18.16 -3.51
C ARG A 264 -13.52 -19.44 -4.35
N GLY A 265 -12.50 -20.28 -4.16
CA GLY A 265 -12.27 -21.51 -4.94
C GLY A 265 -11.57 -21.29 -6.28
N GLY A 266 -11.31 -20.04 -6.67
CA GLY A 266 -10.45 -19.69 -7.79
C GLY A 266 -8.97 -19.87 -7.44
N GLU A 267 -8.13 -19.94 -8.47
CA GLU A 267 -6.71 -20.27 -8.32
C GLU A 267 -5.92 -19.28 -7.47
N PHE A 268 -6.27 -17.99 -7.54
CA PHE A 268 -5.61 -16.92 -6.81
C PHE A 268 -6.50 -16.41 -5.67
N ALA A 269 -7.49 -17.17 -5.21
CA ALA A 269 -8.37 -16.76 -4.12
C ALA A 269 -7.58 -16.40 -2.85
N MET A 270 -8.14 -15.48 -2.04
CA MET A 270 -7.62 -15.27 -0.68
C MET A 270 -7.76 -16.57 0.13
N PRO A 271 -6.75 -16.93 0.94
CA PRO A 271 -6.69 -18.24 1.56
C PRO A 271 -7.67 -18.34 2.73
N ALA A 272 -8.38 -19.46 2.80
CA ALA A 272 -9.25 -19.85 3.91
C ALA A 272 -8.64 -21.01 4.73
N THR A 273 -7.67 -21.73 4.17
CA THR A 273 -6.92 -22.78 4.88
C THR A 273 -5.42 -22.49 4.93
N ARG A 274 -4.71 -23.26 5.76
CA ARG A 274 -3.26 -23.17 5.86
C ARG A 274 -2.58 -23.61 4.58
N GLU A 275 -3.07 -24.66 3.93
CA GLU A 275 -2.52 -25.20 2.68
C GLU A 275 -2.65 -24.18 1.55
N GLU A 276 -3.81 -23.50 1.45
CA GLU A 276 -4.02 -22.41 0.50
C GLU A 276 -3.06 -21.24 0.77
N PHE A 277 -2.83 -20.89 2.04
CA PHE A 277 -1.88 -19.85 2.42
C PHE A 277 -0.43 -20.23 2.07
N GLU A 278 0.00 -21.44 2.41
CA GLU A 278 1.34 -21.97 2.14
C GLU A 278 1.62 -22.09 0.64
N SER A 279 0.59 -22.21 -0.21
CA SER A 279 0.75 -22.20 -1.66
C SER A 279 1.28 -20.87 -2.21
N GLY A 280 1.10 -19.76 -1.49
CA GLY A 280 1.49 -18.41 -1.93
C GLY A 280 0.70 -17.86 -3.12
N LYS A 281 -0.25 -18.61 -3.70
CA LYS A 281 -1.00 -18.20 -4.91
C LYS A 281 -1.83 -16.94 -4.70
N PHE A 282 -2.29 -16.70 -3.47
CA PHE A 282 -3.03 -15.49 -3.11
C PHE A 282 -2.22 -14.20 -3.30
N LEU A 283 -0.88 -14.28 -3.41
CA LEU A 283 -0.04 -13.13 -3.74
C LEU A 283 -0.26 -12.62 -5.17
N ASN A 284 -1.00 -13.37 -5.99
CA ASN A 284 -1.53 -12.94 -7.30
C ASN A 284 -2.97 -12.43 -7.20
N ASN A 285 -3.54 -12.23 -6.00
CA ASN A 285 -4.89 -11.70 -5.85
C ASN A 285 -4.88 -10.16 -5.91
N ALA A 286 -5.82 -9.57 -6.65
CA ALA A 286 -6.00 -8.11 -6.68
C ALA A 286 -6.31 -7.51 -5.29
N ALA A 287 -7.01 -8.25 -4.43
CA ALA A 287 -7.29 -7.86 -3.05
C ALA A 287 -6.00 -7.74 -2.22
N PHE A 288 -5.08 -8.69 -2.36
CA PHE A 288 -3.77 -8.62 -1.71
C PHE A 288 -2.99 -7.36 -2.16
N LEU A 289 -3.01 -7.06 -3.46
CA LEU A 289 -2.32 -5.90 -4.02
C LEU A 289 -2.85 -4.57 -3.47
N ILE A 290 -4.17 -4.36 -3.50
CA ILE A 290 -4.75 -3.09 -3.00
C ILE A 290 -4.69 -2.98 -1.48
N GLN A 291 -4.90 -4.07 -0.73
CA GLN A 291 -4.80 -4.06 0.73
C GLN A 291 -3.40 -3.68 1.18
N THR A 292 -2.37 -4.24 0.52
CA THR A 292 -0.98 -3.87 0.80
C THR A 292 -0.69 -2.42 0.42
N TYR A 293 -1.19 -1.96 -0.73
CA TYR A 293 -0.98 -0.58 -1.17
C TYR A 293 -1.61 0.43 -0.23
N ILE A 294 -2.84 0.16 0.25
CA ILE A 294 -3.52 1.00 1.25
C ILE A 294 -2.70 1.06 2.55
N TYR A 295 -2.19 -0.09 3.01
CA TYR A 295 -1.35 -0.16 4.22
C TYR A 295 -0.05 0.65 4.10
N GLU A 296 0.58 0.65 2.93
CA GLU A 296 1.78 1.46 2.69
C GLU A 296 1.45 2.95 2.44
N PHE A 297 0.23 3.27 1.99
CA PHE A 297 -0.17 4.63 1.63
C PHE A 297 -0.69 5.44 2.82
N ILE A 298 -1.45 4.81 3.72
CA ILE A 298 -2.06 5.48 4.88
C ILE A 298 -1.17 5.26 6.10
N ASP A 299 -0.72 6.37 6.69
CA ASP A 299 0.21 6.41 7.82
C ASP A 299 -0.45 6.77 9.15
N THR A 300 -1.70 7.26 9.15
CA THR A 300 -2.42 7.62 10.39
C THR A 300 -3.67 6.78 10.64
N ALA A 301 -3.99 6.55 11.92
CA ALA A 301 -5.24 5.90 12.33
C ALA A 301 -6.47 6.69 11.86
N GLU A 302 -6.42 8.02 11.90
CA GLU A 302 -7.49 8.92 11.50
C GLU A 302 -7.80 8.79 10.00
N ASP A 303 -6.78 8.83 9.14
CA ASP A 303 -6.98 8.68 7.70
C ASP A 303 -7.50 7.27 7.35
N TYR A 304 -7.10 6.25 8.12
CA TYR A 304 -7.65 4.91 7.93
C TYR A 304 -9.12 4.80 8.36
N LYS A 305 -9.51 5.42 9.49
CA LYS A 305 -10.93 5.53 9.90
C LYS A 305 -11.75 6.23 8.82
N ASP A 306 -11.19 7.26 8.19
CA ASP A 306 -11.79 7.97 7.06
C ASP A 306 -11.98 7.06 5.84
N LEU A 307 -10.99 6.23 5.50
CA LEU A 307 -11.11 5.21 4.45
C LEU A 307 -12.18 4.17 4.77
N VAL A 308 -12.26 3.71 6.02
CA VAL A 308 -13.24 2.70 6.45
C VAL A 308 -14.66 3.26 6.38
N ASN A 309 -14.87 4.51 6.81
CA ASN A 309 -16.15 5.20 6.65
C ASN A 309 -16.52 5.39 5.17
N ALA A 310 -15.56 5.78 4.32
CA ALA A 310 -15.78 5.89 2.88
C ALA A 310 -16.16 4.53 2.25
N ALA A 311 -15.51 3.44 2.67
CA ALA A 311 -15.84 2.09 2.23
C ALA A 311 -17.25 1.67 2.66
N HIS A 312 -17.64 1.97 3.90
CA HIS A 312 -18.99 1.72 4.38
C HIS A 312 -20.04 2.50 3.57
N GLU A 313 -19.85 3.82 3.40
CA GLU A 313 -20.78 4.68 2.67
C GLU A 313 -20.92 4.25 1.20
N LEU A 314 -19.81 3.96 0.53
CA LEU A 314 -19.82 3.43 -0.84
C LEU A 314 -20.48 2.07 -0.89
N LEU A 315 -20.18 1.17 0.04
CA LEU A 315 -20.77 -0.16 0.04
C LEU A 315 -22.29 -0.05 0.15
N VAL A 316 -22.83 0.67 1.15
CA VAL A 316 -24.27 0.87 1.33
C VAL A 316 -24.93 1.45 0.07
N ASP A 317 -24.32 2.47 -0.54
CA ASP A 317 -24.85 3.10 -1.76
C ASP A 317 -24.83 2.15 -2.98
N GLN A 318 -23.70 1.47 -3.20
CA GLN A 318 -23.46 0.67 -4.40
C GLN A 318 -24.14 -0.72 -4.34
N VAL A 319 -24.51 -1.12 -3.12
CA VAL A 319 -25.19 -2.37 -2.78
C VAL A 319 -26.69 -2.10 -2.57
N THR A 320 -27.30 -1.25 -3.39
CA THR A 320 -28.75 -1.10 -3.42
C THR A 320 -29.44 -2.42 -3.78
N GLU A 321 -30.25 -2.92 -2.86
CA GLU A 321 -31.13 -4.06 -3.04
C GLU A 321 -32.29 -3.67 -3.95
N LYS A 322 -32.39 -4.32 -5.12
CA LYS A 322 -33.70 -4.63 -5.68
C LYS A 322 -34.01 -6.06 -5.22
N GLU A 323 -34.24 -6.25 -3.93
CA GLU A 323 -34.73 -7.54 -3.46
C GLU A 323 -36.22 -7.65 -3.78
N ASN A 324 -36.56 -8.65 -4.61
CA ASN A 324 -37.94 -9.10 -4.72
C ASN A 324 -38.32 -9.71 -3.36
N PRO A 325 -39.42 -9.28 -2.72
CA PRO A 325 -39.81 -9.71 -1.38
C PRO A 325 -40.11 -11.22 -1.24
N GLU A 326 -40.08 -11.99 -2.34
CA GLU A 326 -40.35 -13.42 -2.34
C GLU A 326 -39.12 -14.32 -2.08
N GLN A 327 -37.89 -13.78 -2.08
CA GLN A 327 -36.68 -14.58 -1.79
C GLN A 327 -36.27 -14.52 -0.32
N THR A 328 -37.09 -15.13 0.53
CA THR A 328 -36.73 -15.39 1.92
C THR A 328 -35.70 -16.54 2.01
N LYS A 329 -34.63 -16.33 2.81
CA LYS A 329 -33.70 -17.31 3.44
C LYS A 329 -32.23 -17.40 3.00
N LYS A 330 -31.72 -16.68 1.98
CA LYS A 330 -30.27 -16.61 1.74
C LYS A 330 -29.83 -15.17 1.54
N LYS A 331 -28.95 -14.65 2.42
CA LYS A 331 -28.22 -13.38 2.18
C LYS A 331 -27.63 -13.44 0.77
N GLY A 332 -28.03 -12.50 -0.09
CA GLY A 332 -27.48 -12.38 -1.44
C GLY A 332 -25.97 -12.14 -1.40
N LYS A 333 -25.29 -12.23 -2.56
CA LYS A 333 -23.83 -11.97 -2.70
C LYS A 333 -23.42 -10.66 -1.99
N LYS A 334 -24.29 -9.67 -2.09
CA LYS A 334 -24.21 -8.33 -1.52
C LYS A 334 -24.15 -8.31 0.01
N GLY A 335 -25.12 -8.94 0.67
CA GLY A 335 -25.12 -9.06 2.14
C GLY A 335 -23.92 -9.86 2.67
N ARG A 336 -23.44 -10.85 1.90
CA ARG A 336 -22.21 -11.59 2.27
C ARG A 336 -20.97 -10.71 2.26
N ILE A 337 -20.80 -9.87 1.24
CA ILE A 337 -19.66 -8.94 1.16
C ILE A 337 -19.74 -7.93 2.32
N PHE A 338 -20.94 -7.44 2.66
CA PHE A 338 -21.09 -6.58 3.84
C PHE A 338 -20.61 -7.27 5.12
N ASP A 339 -21.06 -8.51 5.37
CA ASP A 339 -20.62 -9.28 6.53
C ASP A 339 -19.11 -9.61 6.50
N GLU A 340 -18.50 -9.72 5.31
CA GLU A 340 -17.07 -9.94 5.15
C GLU A 340 -16.26 -8.68 5.52
N LEU A 341 -16.80 -7.47 5.31
CA LEU A 341 -16.12 -6.21 5.64
C LEU A 341 -16.44 -5.71 7.05
N PHE A 342 -17.67 -5.90 7.52
CA PHE A 342 -18.19 -5.31 8.75
C PHE A 342 -18.93 -6.35 9.60
N VAL A 343 -18.89 -6.19 10.92
CA VAL A 343 -19.67 -6.97 11.87
C VAL A 343 -20.45 -6.04 12.79
N ALA A 344 -21.59 -6.50 13.32
CA ALA A 344 -22.33 -5.75 14.32
C ALA A 344 -21.46 -5.56 15.58
N LYS A 345 -21.58 -4.40 16.23
CA LYS A 345 -20.77 -4.08 17.42
C LYS A 345 -20.92 -5.12 18.54
N GLU A 346 -22.10 -5.73 18.66
CA GLU A 346 -22.39 -6.77 19.66
C GLU A 346 -21.60 -8.07 19.40
N GLU A 347 -21.29 -8.34 18.13
CA GLU A 347 -20.56 -9.55 17.69
C GLU A 347 -19.03 -9.37 17.74
N LEU A 348 -18.53 -8.16 17.99
CA LEU A 348 -17.09 -7.87 18.02
C LEU A 348 -16.35 -8.75 19.03
N SER A 349 -16.93 -8.95 20.22
CA SER A 349 -16.30 -9.68 21.33
C SER A 349 -15.96 -11.13 20.99
N GLU A 350 -16.71 -11.79 20.11
CA GLU A 350 -16.42 -13.14 19.65
C GLU A 350 -15.38 -13.17 18.53
N ASN A 351 -15.44 -12.18 17.64
CA ASN A 351 -14.56 -12.07 16.47
C ASN A 351 -13.14 -11.63 16.83
N ILE A 352 -12.97 -10.80 17.86
CA ILE A 352 -11.68 -10.23 18.25
C ILE A 352 -10.78 -11.20 19.02
N LYS A 353 -11.33 -12.23 19.69
CA LYS A 353 -10.58 -13.19 20.55
C LYS A 353 -9.36 -13.81 19.88
N TYR A 354 -9.44 -14.08 18.58
CA TYR A 354 -8.32 -14.65 17.83
C TYR A 354 -7.17 -13.64 17.66
N ILE A 355 -7.52 -12.37 17.52
CA ILE A 355 -6.58 -11.26 17.27
C ILE A 355 -6.01 -10.71 18.57
N GLU A 356 -6.74 -10.75 19.68
CA GLU A 356 -6.24 -10.33 21.00
C GLU A 356 -4.95 -11.06 21.41
N LYS A 357 -4.85 -12.37 21.09
CA LYS A 357 -3.63 -13.14 21.30
C LYS A 357 -2.47 -12.61 20.45
N PHE A 358 -2.74 -12.21 19.21
CA PHE A 358 -1.75 -11.61 18.33
C PHE A 358 -1.28 -10.24 18.87
N TYR A 359 -2.21 -9.38 19.30
CA TYR A 359 -1.85 -8.11 19.94
C TYR A 359 -0.99 -8.31 21.18
N SER A 360 -1.38 -9.24 22.04
CA SER A 360 -0.62 -9.57 23.24
C SER A 360 0.79 -10.08 22.91
N PHE A 361 0.90 -10.94 21.89
CA PHE A 361 2.18 -11.45 21.41
C PHE A 361 3.09 -10.33 20.88
N ILE A 362 2.56 -9.43 20.03
CA ILE A 362 3.34 -8.31 19.49
C ILE A 362 3.75 -7.35 20.61
N LYS A 363 2.86 -7.04 21.54
CA LYS A 363 3.18 -6.22 22.71
C LYS A 363 4.35 -6.81 23.51
N VAL A 364 4.27 -8.09 23.86
CA VAL A 364 5.37 -8.79 24.56
C VAL A 364 6.65 -8.80 23.74
N LYS A 365 6.57 -9.04 22.42
CA LYS A 365 7.73 -8.99 21.53
C LYS A 365 8.39 -7.60 21.57
N ASN A 366 7.60 -6.53 21.46
CA ASN A 366 8.08 -5.15 21.43
C ASN A 366 8.64 -4.69 22.79
N GLU A 367 8.02 -5.07 23.90
CA GLU A 367 8.54 -4.81 25.25
C GLU A 367 9.92 -5.45 25.49
N ASN A 368 10.26 -6.52 24.76
CA ASN A 368 11.57 -7.16 24.82
C ASN A 368 12.60 -6.55 23.82
N THR A 369 12.18 -5.64 22.94
CA THR A 369 13.06 -4.95 21.96
C THR A 369 13.65 -3.62 22.46
N ASN A 370 13.77 -3.44 23.79
CA ASN A 370 14.19 -2.19 24.45
C ASN A 370 15.64 -1.70 24.15
N PHE A 371 16.34 -2.30 23.17
CA PHE A 371 17.67 -1.88 22.74
C PHE A 371 17.64 -1.44 21.27
N PRO A 372 18.20 -0.28 20.91
CA PRO A 372 18.43 0.06 19.51
C PRO A 372 19.40 -0.95 18.87
N PHE A 373 19.16 -1.28 17.60
CA PHE A 373 19.92 -2.27 16.81
C PHE A 373 19.79 -3.70 17.34
N TYR A 374 18.65 -4.03 17.94
CA TYR A 374 18.36 -5.38 18.41
C TYR A 374 18.11 -6.37 17.26
N SER A 375 17.75 -5.88 16.07
CA SER A 375 17.65 -6.70 14.85
C SER A 375 18.18 -5.99 13.62
N ASP A 376 18.64 -6.76 12.63
CA ASP A 376 19.27 -6.28 11.39
C ASP A 376 18.38 -5.34 10.54
N SER A 377 17.08 -5.29 10.83
CA SER A 377 16.11 -4.36 10.24
C SER A 377 16.15 -2.94 10.85
N GLN A 378 16.82 -2.76 11.97
CA GLN A 378 16.98 -1.46 12.63
C GLN A 378 18.29 -0.84 12.14
N LEU A 379 18.20 0.08 11.18
CA LEU A 379 19.36 0.79 10.65
C LEU A 379 19.96 1.76 11.70
N PRO A 380 21.32 1.87 11.78
CA PRO A 380 22.09 2.80 12.61
C PRO A 380 21.59 4.24 12.69
#